data_AF-A0A1F4LXD9-F1
#
_entry.id   AF-A0A1F4LXD9-F1
#
_cell.length_a   1.000
_cell.length_b   1.000
_cell.length_c   1.000
_cell.angle_alpha   90.00
_cell.angle_beta   90.00
_cell.angle_gamma   90.00
#
_symmetry.space_group_name_H-M   'P 1'
#
loop_
_entity.id
_entity.type
_entity.pdbx_description
1 polymer ?
#
loop_
_entity_poly.entity_id
_entity_poly.type
_entity_poly.pdbx_seq_one_letter_code
_entity_poly.pdbx_strand_id
1 'polypeptide(L)'
;MSNKMPLATLIELAQNKTDEATRRLGKLQGAQTSAASKLDMLQQYRQEYLSQLQTHLNDGLAAAQLRNFHNFIRTLDNAIEQQRLLSVQADNQLAHGRTDWQHNKCRLNSFDTLAQRVQQQEMLALNKREQRDSDERSARQFYLRMSTAND
;
A
#
# COMPACT_ATOMS: atom_id res chain seq x y z
N MET A 1 6.97 32.53 8.16
CA MET A 1 5.95 31.76 8.92
C MET A 1 4.79 31.24 8.04
N SER A 2 4.35 31.95 6.98
CA SER A 2 3.14 31.56 6.21
C SER A 2 3.25 30.28 5.35
N ASN A 3 4.46 29.83 4.96
CA ASN A 3 4.64 28.69 4.03
C ASN A 3 4.76 27.30 4.71
N LYS A 4 4.80 27.22 6.06
CA LYS A 4 4.89 25.94 6.80
C LYS A 4 3.54 25.24 6.96
N MET A 5 2.51 26.02 7.29
CA MET A 5 1.15 25.51 7.50
C MET A 5 0.61 24.77 6.26
N PRO A 6 0.80 25.27 5.01
CA PRO A 6 0.38 24.55 3.82
C PRO A 6 1.10 23.21 3.63
N LEU A 7 2.41 23.14 3.91
CA LEU A 7 3.20 21.92 3.69
C LEU A 7 2.87 20.84 4.72
N ALA A 8 2.70 21.20 5.99
CA ALA A 8 2.29 20.25 7.03
C ALA A 8 0.92 19.62 6.71
N THR A 9 -0.05 20.43 6.28
CA THR A 9 -1.37 19.92 5.85
C THR A 9 -1.28 19.01 4.62
N LEU A 10 -0.40 19.32 3.65
CA LEU A 10 -0.18 18.47 2.48
C LEU A 10 0.43 17.10 2.85
N ILE A 11 1.35 17.08 3.81
CA ILE A 11 1.94 15.84 4.35
C ILE A 11 0.86 15.02 5.04
N GLU A 12 0.08 15.62 5.93
CA GLU A 12 -1.02 14.94 6.64
C GLU A 12 -2.02 14.34 5.66
N LEU A 13 -2.42 15.10 4.63
CA LEU A 13 -3.32 14.61 3.59
C LEU A 13 -2.71 13.45 2.80
N ALA A 14 -1.43 13.52 2.45
CA ALA A 14 -0.73 12.46 1.73
C ALA A 14 -0.55 11.19 2.61
N GLN A 15 -0.31 11.36 3.90
CA GLN A 15 -0.24 10.28 4.88
C GLN A 15 -1.59 9.57 4.98
N ASN A 16 -2.68 10.32 5.20
CA ASN A 16 -4.03 9.76 5.27
C ASN A 16 -4.41 8.98 4.01
N LYS A 17 -4.08 9.49 2.82
CA LYS A 17 -4.31 8.78 1.56
C LYS A 17 -3.46 7.52 1.42
N THR A 18 -2.22 7.56 1.88
CA THR A 18 -1.33 6.38 1.87
C THR A 18 -1.84 5.30 2.82
N ASP A 19 -2.35 5.69 4.00
CA ASP A 19 -2.93 4.76 4.96
C ASP A 19 -4.23 4.13 4.46
N GLU A 20 -5.10 4.93 3.81
CA GLU A 20 -6.29 4.42 3.14
C GLU A 20 -5.93 3.43 2.02
N ALA A 21 -4.97 3.78 1.16
CA ALA A 21 -4.49 2.90 0.10
C ALA A 21 -3.89 1.61 0.66
N THR A 22 -3.18 1.67 1.80
CA THR A 22 -2.61 0.51 2.48
C THR A 22 -3.72 -0.43 2.99
N ARG A 23 -4.75 0.12 3.64
CA ARG A 23 -5.92 -0.66 4.10
C ARG A 23 -6.66 -1.31 2.93
N ARG A 24 -6.85 -0.56 1.84
CA ARG A 24 -7.48 -1.08 0.61
C ARG A 24 -6.64 -2.20 0.01
N LEU A 25 -5.32 -2.05 -0.06
CA LEU A 25 -4.42 -3.07 -0.57
C LEU A 25 -4.51 -4.36 0.26
N GLY A 26 -4.59 -4.27 1.58
CA GLY A 26 -4.80 -5.42 2.45
C GLY A 26 -6.12 -6.15 2.16
N LYS A 27 -7.22 -5.42 1.91
CA LYS A 27 -8.50 -6.03 1.51
C LYS A 27 -8.40 -6.74 0.15
N LEU A 28 -7.70 -6.15 -0.81
CA LEU A 28 -7.48 -6.74 -2.14
C LEU A 28 -6.63 -8.00 -2.07
N GLN A 29 -5.59 -8.02 -1.24
CA GLN A 29 -4.79 -9.22 -0.97
C GLN A 29 -5.64 -10.32 -0.36
N GLY A 30 -6.48 -9.99 0.63
CA GLY A 30 -7.42 -10.95 1.22
C GLY A 30 -8.38 -11.54 0.17
N ALA A 31 -8.97 -10.69 -0.67
CA ALA A 31 -9.88 -11.13 -1.74
C ALA A 31 -9.19 -12.06 -2.74
N GLN A 32 -7.95 -11.76 -3.12
CA GLN A 32 -7.15 -12.57 -4.03
C GLN A 32 -6.85 -13.96 -3.44
N THR A 33 -6.40 -14.01 -2.18
CA THR A 33 -6.15 -15.27 -1.47
C THR A 33 -7.43 -16.10 -1.33
N SER A 34 -8.56 -15.47 -0.97
CA SER A 34 -9.84 -16.17 -0.86
C SER A 34 -10.33 -16.70 -2.21
N ALA A 35 -10.17 -15.93 -3.29
CA ALA A 35 -10.56 -16.37 -4.63
C ALA A 35 -9.72 -17.56 -5.11
N ALA A 36 -8.40 -17.53 -4.87
CA ALA A 36 -7.48 -18.61 -5.19
C ALA A 36 -7.77 -19.88 -4.37
N SER A 37 -7.97 -19.75 -3.05
CA SER A 37 -8.31 -20.88 -2.19
C SER A 37 -9.63 -21.55 -2.58
N LYS A 38 -10.66 -20.76 -2.93
CA LYS A 38 -11.93 -21.31 -3.40
C LYS A 38 -11.79 -22.01 -4.75
N LEU A 39 -10.96 -21.51 -5.65
CA LEU A 39 -10.67 -22.17 -6.93
C LEU A 39 -10.01 -23.53 -6.70
N ASP A 40 -8.99 -23.58 -5.85
CA ASP A 40 -8.27 -24.81 -5.50
C ASP A 40 -9.22 -25.84 -4.87
N MET A 41 -10.07 -25.42 -3.93
CA MET A 41 -11.10 -26.28 -3.34
C MET A 41 -12.04 -26.89 -4.39
N LEU A 42 -12.51 -26.10 -5.36
CA LEU A 42 -13.38 -26.61 -6.42
C LEU A 42 -12.66 -27.60 -7.34
N GLN A 43 -11.37 -27.37 -7.62
CA GLN A 43 -10.55 -28.26 -8.44
C GLN A 43 -10.27 -29.59 -7.74
N GLN A 44 -9.93 -29.55 -6.46
CA GLN A 44 -9.74 -30.74 -5.62
C GLN A 44 -11.04 -31.55 -5.55
N TYR A 45 -12.16 -30.89 -5.24
CA TYR A 45 -13.45 -31.53 -5.18
C TYR A 45 -13.86 -32.19 -6.51
N ARG A 46 -13.57 -31.54 -7.64
CA ARG A 46 -13.77 -32.12 -8.98
C ARG A 46 -12.97 -33.40 -9.18
N GLN A 47 -11.70 -33.40 -8.76
CA GLN A 47 -10.82 -34.55 -8.91
C GLN A 47 -11.28 -35.73 -8.05
N GLU A 48 -11.65 -35.46 -6.80
CA GLU A 48 -12.24 -36.46 -5.90
C GLU A 48 -13.53 -37.04 -6.48
N TYR A 49 -14.41 -36.18 -7.02
CA TYR A 49 -15.67 -36.60 -7.61
C TYR A 49 -15.47 -37.50 -8.85
N LEU A 50 -14.51 -37.18 -9.71
CA LEU A 50 -14.15 -38.04 -10.85
C LEU A 50 -13.53 -39.37 -10.42
N SER A 51 -12.72 -39.37 -9.36
CA SER A 51 -12.16 -40.62 -8.80
C SER A 51 -13.27 -41.52 -8.26
N GLN A 52 -14.27 -40.96 -7.57
CA GLN A 52 -15.42 -41.73 -7.07
C GLN A 52 -16.21 -42.37 -8.22
N LEU A 53 -16.43 -41.66 -9.33
CA LEU A 53 -17.07 -42.23 -10.51
C LEU A 53 -16.30 -43.43 -11.05
N GLN A 54 -14.97 -43.32 -11.15
CA GLN A 54 -14.16 -44.40 -11.69
C GLN A 54 -14.31 -45.69 -10.86
N THR A 55 -14.36 -45.56 -9.53
CA THR A 55 -14.65 -46.69 -8.64
C THR A 55 -16.05 -47.26 -8.88
N HIS A 56 -17.08 -46.41 -8.91
CA HIS A 56 -18.45 -46.86 -9.14
C HIS A 56 -18.70 -47.47 -10.52
N LEU A 57 -17.93 -47.06 -11.54
CA LEU A 57 -18.00 -47.65 -12.89
C LEU A 57 -17.48 -49.09 -12.89
N ASN A 58 -16.45 -49.39 -12.11
CA ASN A 58 -15.93 -50.75 -11.95
C ASN A 58 -16.93 -51.68 -11.23
N ASP A 59 -17.77 -51.13 -10.35
CA ASP A 59 -18.77 -51.87 -9.57
C ASP A 59 -20.12 -52.05 -10.29
N GLY A 60 -20.30 -51.46 -11.48
CA GLY A 60 -21.52 -51.53 -12.28
C GLY A 60 -22.54 -50.44 -11.90
N LEU A 61 -22.58 -49.37 -12.69
CA LEU A 61 -23.36 -48.16 -12.42
C LEU A 61 -24.69 -48.12 -13.20
N ALA A 62 -25.80 -47.78 -12.54
CA ALA A 62 -27.08 -47.60 -13.21
C ALA A 62 -27.09 -46.36 -14.13
N ALA A 63 -27.73 -46.46 -15.30
CA ALA A 63 -27.77 -45.37 -16.31
C ALA A 63 -28.31 -44.02 -15.76
N ALA A 64 -29.22 -44.06 -14.78
CA ALA A 64 -29.72 -42.85 -14.12
C ALA A 64 -28.64 -42.14 -13.27
N GLN A 65 -27.81 -42.90 -12.56
CA GLN A 65 -26.72 -42.37 -11.74
C GLN A 65 -25.62 -41.76 -12.62
N LEU A 66 -25.31 -42.38 -13.77
CA LEU A 66 -24.40 -41.81 -14.77
C LEU A 66 -24.87 -40.45 -15.31
N ARG A 67 -26.17 -40.32 -15.60
CA ARG A 67 -26.74 -39.03 -16.02
C ARG A 67 -26.61 -37.95 -14.94
N ASN A 68 -26.89 -38.29 -13.69
CA ASN A 68 -26.75 -37.36 -12.57
C ASN A 68 -25.30 -36.89 -12.41
N PHE A 69 -24.35 -37.81 -12.55
CA PHE A 69 -22.92 -37.50 -12.54
C PHE A 69 -22.55 -36.48 -13.62
N HIS A 70 -22.93 -36.74 -14.88
CA HIS A 70 -22.65 -35.83 -15.99
C HIS A 70 -23.28 -34.45 -15.81
N ASN A 71 -24.47 -34.37 -15.23
CA ASN A 71 -25.11 -33.09 -14.94
C ASN A 71 -24.37 -32.29 -13.87
N PHE A 72 -23.94 -32.98 -12.81
CA PHE A 72 -23.20 -32.34 -11.72
C PHE A 72 -21.80 -31.90 -12.15
N ILE A 73 -21.04 -32.74 -12.87
CA ILE A 73 -19.70 -32.37 -13.34
C ILE A 73 -19.75 -31.15 -14.25
N ARG A 74 -20.76 -31.05 -15.12
CA ARG A 74 -20.98 -29.86 -15.96
C ARG A 74 -21.26 -28.61 -15.13
N THR A 75 -22.02 -28.75 -14.05
CA THR A 75 -22.33 -27.64 -13.14
C THR A 75 -21.08 -27.20 -12.39
N LEU A 76 -20.27 -28.15 -11.93
CA LEU A 76 -19.00 -27.90 -11.24
C LEU A 76 -17.97 -27.26 -12.17
N ASP A 77 -17.85 -27.72 -13.41
CA ASP A 77 -16.98 -27.13 -14.43
C ASP A 77 -17.35 -25.66 -14.69
N ASN A 78 -18.65 -25.36 -14.84
CA ASN A 78 -19.11 -23.97 -14.97
C ASN A 78 -18.75 -23.12 -13.75
N ALA A 79 -18.90 -23.65 -12.53
CA ALA A 79 -18.53 -22.95 -11.30
C ALA A 79 -17.02 -22.69 -11.21
N ILE A 80 -16.19 -23.64 -11.66
CA ILE A 80 -14.73 -23.49 -11.73
C ILE A 80 -14.36 -22.38 -12.72
N GLU A 81 -14.96 -22.36 -13.91
CA GLU A 81 -14.68 -21.29 -14.89
C GLU A 81 -15.09 -19.92 -14.35
N GLN A 82 -16.26 -19.81 -13.71
CA GLN A 82 -16.67 -18.57 -13.04
C GLN A 82 -15.67 -18.16 -11.95
N GLN A 83 -15.21 -19.11 -11.13
CA GLN A 83 -14.25 -18.82 -10.07
C GLN A 83 -12.86 -18.42 -10.63
N ARG A 84 -12.43 -19.00 -11.75
CA ARG A 84 -11.20 -18.57 -12.45
C ARG A 84 -11.28 -17.11 -12.89
N LEU A 85 -12.42 -16.70 -13.47
CA LEU A 85 -12.63 -15.31 -13.87
C LEU A 85 -12.57 -14.37 -12.66
N LEU A 86 -13.15 -14.77 -11.53
CA LEU A 86 -13.05 -14.00 -10.28
C LEU A 86 -11.61 -13.89 -9.76
N SER A 87 -10.83 -14.97 -9.83
CA SER A 87 -9.40 -14.93 -9.45
C SER A 87 -8.61 -13.97 -10.34
N VAL A 88 -8.79 -14.02 -11.66
CA VAL A 88 -8.14 -13.08 -12.60
C VAL A 88 -8.56 -11.63 -12.32
N GLN A 89 -9.84 -11.39 -12.03
CA GLN A 89 -10.32 -10.07 -11.64
C GLN A 89 -9.66 -9.59 -10.33
N ALA A 90 -9.55 -10.46 -9.32
CA ALA A 90 -8.91 -10.14 -8.05
C ALA A 90 -7.42 -9.84 -8.22
N ASP A 91 -6.70 -10.61 -9.05
CA ASP A 91 -5.30 -10.35 -9.40
C ASP A 91 -5.12 -8.99 -10.08
N ASN A 92 -5.99 -8.67 -11.05
CA ASN A 92 -5.98 -7.38 -11.73
C ASN A 92 -6.25 -6.23 -10.74
N GLN A 93 -7.26 -6.37 -9.88
CA GLN A 93 -7.57 -5.34 -8.88
C GLN A 93 -6.42 -5.16 -7.89
N LEU A 94 -5.77 -6.25 -7.47
CA LEU A 94 -4.60 -6.20 -6.60
C LEU A 94 -3.43 -5.48 -7.27
N ALA A 95 -3.18 -5.74 -8.56
CA ALA A 95 -2.14 -5.04 -9.33
C ALA A 95 -2.40 -3.53 -9.38
N HIS A 96 -3.63 -3.11 -9.69
CA HIS A 96 -4.02 -1.70 -9.69
C HIS A 96 -3.88 -1.08 -8.29
N GLY A 97 -4.33 -1.79 -7.25
CA GLY A 97 -4.20 -1.33 -5.86
C GLY A 97 -2.74 -1.14 -5.43
N ARG A 98 -1.81 -1.98 -5.92
CA ARG A 98 -0.36 -1.82 -5.67
C ARG A 98 0.17 -0.55 -6.32
N THR A 99 -0.19 -0.29 -7.58
CA THR A 99 0.22 0.92 -8.30
C THR A 99 -0.33 2.18 -7.61
N ASP A 100 -1.60 2.18 -7.21
CA ASP A 100 -2.21 3.29 -6.49
C ASP A 100 -1.51 3.57 -5.16
N TRP A 101 -1.23 2.52 -4.38
CA TRP A 101 -0.47 2.63 -3.14
C TRP A 101 0.93 3.20 -3.37
N GLN A 102 1.65 2.71 -4.38
CA GLN A 102 2.99 3.19 -4.72
C GLN A 102 2.99 4.67 -5.10
N HIS A 103 2.02 5.14 -5.88
CA HIS A 103 1.88 6.55 -6.22
C HIS A 103 1.64 7.42 -4.98
N ASN A 104 0.74 7.01 -4.07
CA ASN A 104 0.49 7.75 -2.83
C ASN A 104 1.74 7.79 -1.94
N LYS A 105 2.44 6.65 -1.80
CA LYS A 105 3.67 6.58 -1.02
C LYS A 105 4.79 7.45 -1.60
N CYS A 106 4.96 7.45 -2.92
CA CYS A 106 5.93 8.31 -3.60
C CYS A 106 5.62 9.81 -3.37
N ARG A 107 4.34 10.19 -3.45
CA ARG A 107 3.90 11.57 -3.18
C ARG A 107 4.18 11.99 -1.74
N LEU A 108 3.90 11.13 -0.76
CA LEU A 108 4.23 11.37 0.65
C LEU A 108 5.73 11.61 0.83
N ASN A 109 6.57 10.69 0.33
CA ASN A 109 8.03 10.81 0.44
C ASN A 109 8.55 12.10 -0.21
N SER A 110 7.91 12.56 -1.30
CA SER A 110 8.26 13.81 -1.97
C SER A 110 7.99 15.03 -1.09
N PHE A 111 6.86 15.04 -0.37
CA PHE A 111 6.54 16.11 0.58
C PHE A 111 7.46 16.07 1.82
N ASP A 112 7.79 14.89 2.34
CA ASP A 112 8.73 14.75 3.45
C ASP A 112 10.12 15.30 3.07
N THR A 113 10.58 14.99 1.86
CA THR A 113 11.85 15.51 1.32
C THR A 113 11.82 17.03 1.22
N LEU A 114 10.71 17.61 0.75
CA LEU A 114 10.54 19.05 0.68
C LEU A 114 10.55 19.70 2.07
N ALA A 115 9.88 19.09 3.05
CA ALA A 115 9.85 19.58 4.42
C ALA A 115 11.23 19.59 5.07
N GLN A 116 12.01 18.51 4.89
CA GLN A 116 13.39 18.46 5.35
C GLN A 116 14.24 19.58 4.75
N ARG A 117 14.09 19.87 3.45
CA ARG A 117 14.82 20.97 2.80
C ARG A 117 14.42 22.33 3.37
N VAL A 118 13.13 22.58 3.60
CA VAL A 118 12.65 23.83 4.21
C VAL A 118 13.24 23.99 5.62
N GLN A 119 13.20 22.94 6.43
CA GLN A 119 13.77 22.95 7.79
C GLN A 119 15.27 23.25 7.78
N GLN A 120 16.04 22.65 6.86
CA GLN A 120 17.47 22.92 6.71
C GLN A 120 17.74 24.39 6.33
N GLN A 121 16.99 24.94 5.39
CA GLN A 121 17.14 26.35 4.98
C GLN A 121 16.86 27.31 6.14
N GLU A 122 15.86 27.02 6.96
CA GLU A 122 15.54 27.84 8.12
C GLU A 122 16.61 27.74 9.20
N MET A 123 17.13 26.54 9.48
CA MET A 123 18.24 26.36 10.40
C MET A 123 19.46 27.16 9.96
N LEU A 124 19.80 27.14 8.66
CA LEU A 124 20.89 27.95 8.12
C LEU A 124 20.63 29.45 8.25
N ALA A 125 19.40 29.91 8.04
CA ALA A 125 19.04 31.32 8.20
C ALA A 125 19.12 31.78 9.67
N LEU A 126 18.67 30.93 10.60
CA LEU A 126 18.77 31.17 12.04
C LEU A 126 20.22 31.24 12.48
N ASN A 127 21.05 30.25 12.12
CA ASN A 127 22.47 30.23 12.46
C ASN A 127 23.20 31.49 11.96
N LYS A 128 22.91 31.94 10.74
CA LYS A 128 23.49 33.20 10.21
C LYS A 128 23.08 34.42 11.03
N ARG A 129 21.82 34.48 11.47
CA ARG A 129 21.33 35.59 12.30
C ARG A 129 21.97 35.55 13.68
N GLU A 130 22.02 34.39 14.33
CA GLU A 130 22.64 34.21 15.64
C GLU A 130 24.14 34.55 15.62
N GLN A 131 24.85 34.12 14.56
CA GLN A 131 26.26 34.48 14.35
C GLN A 131 26.43 35.99 14.28
N ARG A 132 25.64 36.67 13.42
CA ARG A 132 25.67 38.13 13.31
C ARG A 132 25.39 38.83 14.64
N ASP A 133 24.36 38.39 15.37
CA ASP A 133 24.00 38.98 16.67
C ASP A 133 25.09 38.76 17.73
N SER A 134 25.86 37.67 17.62
CA SER A 134 26.99 37.37 18.50
C SER A 134 28.23 38.23 18.15
N ASP A 135 28.52 38.37 16.86
CA ASP A 135 29.60 39.22 16.36
C ASP A 135 29.38 40.69 16.72
N GLU A 136 28.14 41.20 16.56
CA GLU A 136 27.77 42.56 16.96
C GLU A 136 27.93 42.79 18.47
N ARG A 137 27.57 41.82 19.31
CA ARG A 137 27.76 41.90 20.78
C ARG A 137 29.25 41.91 21.14
N SER A 138 30.04 41.04 20.52
CA SER A 138 31.49 40.95 20.75
C SER A 138 32.19 42.23 20.34
N ALA A 139 31.84 42.80 19.18
CA ALA A 139 32.37 44.07 18.71
C ALA A 139 32.04 45.22 19.68
N ARG A 140 30.78 45.34 20.13
CA ARG A 140 30.39 46.37 21.11
C ARG A 140 31.16 46.26 22.42
N GLN A 141 31.32 45.05 22.96
CA GLN A 141 32.11 44.82 24.18
C GLN A 141 33.59 45.22 23.99
N PHE A 142 34.16 44.91 22.83
CA PHE A 142 35.52 45.31 22.49
C PHE A 142 35.67 46.83 22.46
N TYR A 143 34.77 47.54 21.77
CA TYR A 143 34.77 49.01 21.73
C TYR A 143 34.64 49.63 23.13
N LEU A 144 33.71 49.12 23.96
CA LEU A 144 33.53 49.56 25.35
C LEU A 144 34.80 49.40 26.19
N ARG A 145 35.49 48.26 26.08
CA ARG A 145 36.76 48.03 26.80
C ARG A 145 37.86 48.98 26.33
N MET A 146 37.92 49.26 25.04
CA MET A 146 38.94 50.15 24.47
C MET A 146 38.70 51.61 24.85
N SER A 147 37.44 52.05 24.95
CA SER A 147 37.13 53.39 25.47
C SER A 147 37.47 53.53 26.95
N THR A 148 37.23 52.50 27.77
CA THR A 148 37.54 52.54 29.22
C THR A 148 39.03 52.40 29.54
N ALA A 149 39.86 51.96 28.58
CA ALA A 149 41.31 51.82 28.75
C ALA A 149 42.09 53.06 28.28
N ASN A 150 41.41 54.02 27.66
CA ASN A 150 41.99 55.24 27.11
C ASN A 150 41.57 56.51 27.88
N ASP A 151 40.83 56.32 28.97
CA ASP A 151 40.58 57.28 30.07
C ASP A 151 41.45 56.88 31.29
#